data_AF-A0A2A5X9J1-F1
#
_entry.id   AF-A0A2A5X9J1-F1
#
_cell.length_a   1.000
_cell.length_b   1.000
_cell.length_c   1.000
_cell.angle_alpha   90.00
_cell.angle_beta   90.00
_cell.angle_gamma   90.00
#
_symmetry.space_group_name_H-M   'P 1'
#
loop_
_entity.id
_entity.type
_entity.pdbx_description
1 polymer ?
#
loop_
_entity_poly.entity_id
_entity_poly.type
_entity_poly.pdbx_seq_one_letter_code
_entity_poly.pdbx_strand_id
1 'polypeptide(L)'
;MLNGNGIPNHEVGTFPNSNNPNTISEQTVSERFTLCPTIISESGLEVVGQAVAIAYALNSVKFDPATAGRCNDEGECSLAKGQGNWNIEALGHETFDFGDDMNHAHVQPTGEYHYHGMPELLIEFLGSNNGMTIVGWASDGFPVYARNGFSNPTDPDSEVKELKSSYKLKTEPDANRPSTVTALAGGPNQGSTNPNIPIEMGAFTQDYEYVDGLGDLDQCNGRYGVTPEFPDGIYYYVVTDDFPFFTRCLKGDTN
;
A
#
# COMPACT_ATOMS: atom_id res chain seq x y z
N MET A 1 -3.75 -17.14 -13.52
CA MET A 1 -3.59 -16.07 -14.52
C MET A 1 -4.73 -15.09 -14.32
N LEU A 2 -4.40 -13.81 -14.14
CA LEU A 2 -5.33 -12.71 -13.98
C LEU A 2 -5.28 -11.87 -15.27
N ASN A 3 -6.43 -11.68 -15.93
CA ASN A 3 -6.54 -10.83 -17.10
C ASN A 3 -7.61 -9.78 -16.84
N GLY A 4 -7.34 -8.53 -17.19
CA GLY A 4 -8.30 -7.44 -17.02
C GLY A 4 -7.84 -6.15 -17.67
N ASN A 5 -8.64 -5.10 -17.49
CA ASN A 5 -8.40 -3.78 -18.09
C ASN A 5 -7.99 -2.72 -17.05
N GLY A 6 -7.71 -3.11 -15.80
CA GLY A 6 -7.29 -2.18 -14.74
C GLY A 6 -8.37 -1.17 -14.32
N ILE A 7 -9.63 -1.36 -14.75
CA ILE A 7 -10.75 -0.50 -14.38
C ILE A 7 -11.41 -1.08 -13.12
N PRO A 8 -11.56 -0.29 -12.05
CA PRO A 8 -12.29 -0.72 -10.86
C PRO A 8 -13.73 -1.11 -11.19
N ASN A 9 -14.19 -2.20 -10.60
CA ASN A 9 -15.56 -2.70 -10.68
C ASN A 9 -16.46 -2.18 -9.55
N HIS A 10 -15.99 -1.16 -8.83
CA HIS A 10 -16.70 -0.45 -7.77
C HIS A 10 -16.66 1.06 -8.04
N GLU A 11 -17.42 1.83 -7.28
CA GLU A 11 -17.41 3.29 -7.38
C GLU A 11 -16.03 3.85 -7.00
N VAL A 12 -15.63 4.93 -7.66
CA VAL A 12 -14.36 5.62 -7.46
C VAL A 12 -14.61 7.11 -7.25
N GLY A 13 -13.61 7.81 -6.73
CA GLY A 13 -13.61 9.26 -6.66
C GLY A 13 -13.72 9.93 -8.03
N THR A 14 -13.93 11.25 -8.01
CA THR A 14 -13.90 12.04 -9.25
C THR A 14 -12.45 12.27 -9.68
N PHE A 15 -12.12 11.84 -10.90
CA PHE A 15 -10.81 12.06 -11.53
C PHE A 15 -11.02 12.66 -12.93
N PRO A 16 -10.37 13.79 -13.27
CA PRO A 16 -9.41 14.53 -12.46
C PRO A 16 -10.07 15.31 -11.30
N ASN A 17 -9.32 15.54 -10.23
CA ASN A 17 -9.64 16.44 -9.13
C ASN A 17 -8.53 17.49 -8.93
N SER A 18 -8.64 18.35 -7.91
CA SER A 18 -7.69 19.44 -7.66
C SER A 18 -6.25 18.98 -7.39
N ASN A 19 -6.09 17.79 -6.80
CA ASN A 19 -4.80 17.27 -6.37
C ASN A 19 -4.29 16.15 -7.29
N ASN A 20 -5.17 15.56 -8.10
CA ASN A 20 -4.85 14.58 -9.13
C ASN A 20 -5.50 14.96 -10.49
N PRO A 21 -4.71 15.45 -11.46
CA PRO A 21 -5.22 15.91 -12.75
C PRO A 21 -5.36 14.79 -13.81
N ASN A 22 -5.18 13.53 -13.43
CA ASN A 22 -5.22 12.41 -14.37
C ASN A 22 -6.64 11.84 -14.50
N THR A 23 -6.91 11.12 -15.58
CA THR A 23 -8.20 10.47 -15.85
C THR A 23 -7.99 8.98 -15.98
N ILE A 24 -8.88 8.18 -15.37
CA ILE A 24 -8.82 6.72 -15.47
C ILE A 24 -8.99 6.31 -16.94
N SER A 25 -8.14 5.41 -17.41
CA SER A 25 -8.27 4.79 -18.73
C SER A 25 -8.00 3.30 -18.65
N GLU A 26 -8.51 2.56 -19.64
CA GLU A 26 -8.24 1.12 -19.74
C GLU A 26 -6.75 0.84 -19.90
N GLN A 27 -6.34 -0.27 -19.29
CA GLN A 27 -4.99 -0.79 -19.26
C GLN A 27 -5.00 -2.21 -19.86
N THR A 28 -3.84 -2.78 -20.10
CA THR A 28 -3.73 -4.21 -20.42
C THR A 28 -3.05 -4.92 -19.28
N VAL A 29 -3.82 -5.62 -18.45
CA VAL A 29 -3.30 -6.38 -17.30
C VAL A 29 -3.35 -7.87 -17.63
N SER A 30 -2.20 -8.53 -17.58
CA SER A 30 -2.08 -9.98 -17.82
C SER A 30 -0.98 -10.57 -16.95
N GLU A 31 -1.37 -11.03 -15.77
CA GLU A 31 -0.44 -11.46 -14.73
C GLU A 31 -0.56 -12.95 -14.44
N ARG A 32 0.58 -13.55 -14.09
CA ARG A 32 0.66 -14.97 -13.70
C ARG A 32 1.23 -15.06 -12.30
N PHE A 33 0.50 -15.77 -11.46
CA PHE A 33 0.88 -16.07 -10.09
C PHE A 33 1.11 -17.57 -9.99
N THR A 34 2.13 -17.98 -9.23
CA THR A 34 2.28 -19.37 -8.83
C THR A 34 1.10 -19.78 -7.95
N LEU A 35 0.60 -21.01 -8.11
CA LEU A 35 -0.42 -21.57 -7.22
C LEU A 35 0.20 -22.23 -5.98
N CYS A 36 1.52 -22.36 -5.97
CA CYS A 36 2.29 -23.00 -4.90
C CYS A 36 3.45 -22.06 -4.51
N PRO A 37 3.16 -20.87 -3.96
CA PRO A 37 4.21 -19.96 -3.51
C PRO A 37 5.02 -20.59 -2.37
N THR A 38 6.31 -20.26 -2.32
CA THR A 38 7.22 -20.71 -1.27
C THR A 38 7.98 -19.53 -0.70
N ILE A 39 8.19 -19.50 0.61
CA ILE A 39 9.00 -18.46 1.26
C ILE A 39 10.46 -18.73 0.92
N ILE A 40 11.12 -17.74 0.30
CA ILE A 40 12.55 -17.75 -0.01
C ILE A 40 13.34 -16.79 0.89
N SER A 41 12.66 -15.84 1.55
CA SER A 41 13.23 -14.89 2.49
C SER A 41 12.28 -14.63 3.66
N GLU A 42 12.70 -14.98 4.88
CA GLU A 42 11.90 -14.73 6.10
C GLU A 42 11.74 -13.24 6.42
N SER A 43 12.75 -12.44 6.05
CA SER A 43 12.72 -10.98 6.14
C SER A 43 12.06 -10.33 4.90
N GLY A 44 11.69 -11.12 3.90
CA GLY A 44 11.31 -10.61 2.59
C GLY A 44 12.46 -9.96 1.82
N LEU A 45 12.15 -9.56 0.60
CA LEU A 45 12.99 -8.83 -0.34
C LEU A 45 12.27 -7.52 -0.63
N GLU A 46 12.95 -6.39 -0.38
CA GLU A 46 12.38 -5.07 -0.69
C GLU A 46 12.06 -4.97 -2.19
N VAL A 47 10.84 -4.57 -2.51
CA VAL A 47 10.46 -4.28 -3.88
C VAL A 47 10.85 -2.84 -4.16
N VAL A 48 12.07 -2.65 -4.68
CA VAL A 48 12.59 -1.32 -4.99
C VAL A 48 12.19 -0.91 -6.42
N GLY A 49 11.24 0.02 -6.51
CA GLY A 49 10.96 0.80 -7.72
C GLY A 49 9.82 0.29 -8.60
N GLN A 50 9.45 1.13 -9.59
CA GLN A 50 8.26 1.00 -10.47
C GLN A 50 8.27 -0.21 -11.43
N ALA A 51 9.22 -1.15 -11.32
CA ALA A 51 9.42 -2.19 -12.32
C ALA A 51 8.42 -3.36 -12.20
N VAL A 52 7.88 -3.61 -11.01
CA VAL A 52 6.92 -4.70 -10.76
C VAL A 52 5.89 -4.20 -9.75
N ALA A 53 4.60 -4.31 -10.08
CA ALA A 53 3.55 -4.08 -9.10
C ALA A 53 3.65 -5.14 -7.99
N ILE A 54 3.51 -4.75 -6.72
CA ILE A 54 3.71 -5.69 -5.61
C ILE A 54 2.56 -6.70 -5.47
N ALA A 55 1.35 -6.31 -5.87
CA ALA A 55 0.19 -7.17 -5.94
C ALA A 55 -0.85 -6.64 -6.93
N TYR A 56 -1.81 -7.50 -7.29
CA TYR A 56 -3.01 -7.12 -8.02
C TYR A 56 -4.25 -7.56 -7.28
N ALA A 57 -5.22 -6.66 -7.21
CA ALA A 57 -6.56 -6.96 -6.72
C ALA A 57 -7.31 -7.88 -7.71
N LEU A 58 -8.37 -8.54 -7.21
CA LEU A 58 -9.21 -9.44 -8.01
C LEU A 58 -9.87 -8.75 -9.22
N ASN A 59 -10.01 -7.42 -9.19
CA ASN A 59 -10.54 -6.60 -10.28
C ASN A 59 -9.48 -6.08 -11.25
N SER A 60 -8.24 -6.62 -11.20
CA SER A 60 -7.08 -6.23 -12.02
C SER A 60 -6.47 -4.85 -11.74
N VAL A 61 -6.93 -4.13 -10.73
CA VAL A 61 -6.27 -2.92 -10.24
C VAL A 61 -5.03 -3.31 -9.44
N LYS A 62 -3.90 -2.63 -9.67
CA LYS A 62 -2.66 -2.91 -8.94
C LYS A 62 -2.68 -2.28 -7.55
N PHE A 63 -1.96 -2.89 -6.62
CA PHE A 63 -1.52 -2.24 -5.39
C PHE A 63 -0.13 -1.64 -5.63
N ASP A 64 0.03 -0.37 -5.28
CA ASP A 64 1.29 0.36 -5.32
C ASP A 64 1.35 1.28 -4.10
N PRO A 65 1.59 0.72 -2.89
CA PRO A 65 1.51 1.48 -1.64
C PRO A 65 2.60 2.54 -1.55
N ALA A 66 3.66 2.46 -2.37
CA ALA A 66 4.80 3.37 -2.30
C ALA A 66 4.58 4.53 -3.25
N THR A 67 5.07 5.70 -2.86
CA THR A 67 5.05 6.87 -3.75
C THR A 67 6.42 7.09 -4.35
N ALA A 68 6.45 7.82 -5.46
CA ALA A 68 7.67 8.41 -5.99
C ALA A 68 7.95 9.81 -5.39
N GLY A 69 7.12 10.24 -4.45
CA GLY A 69 7.22 11.52 -3.77
C GLY A 69 8.40 11.54 -2.79
N ARG A 70 9.19 12.62 -2.83
CA ARG A 70 10.38 12.76 -1.98
C ARG A 70 10.63 14.18 -1.50
N CYS A 71 11.31 14.30 -0.36
CA CYS A 71 11.90 15.54 0.13
C CYS A 71 13.40 15.39 0.37
N ASN A 72 14.16 16.48 0.20
CA ASN A 72 15.52 16.62 0.74
C ASN A 72 15.50 17.15 2.19
N ASP A 73 16.69 17.27 2.78
CA ASP A 73 16.88 17.67 4.18
C ASP A 73 16.50 19.15 4.40
N GLU A 74 16.48 19.96 3.34
CA GLU A 74 16.04 21.36 3.34
C GLU A 74 14.51 21.53 3.23
N GLY A 75 13.76 20.44 3.07
CA GLY A 75 12.31 20.47 2.95
C GLY A 75 11.80 20.85 1.57
N GLU A 76 12.64 20.72 0.54
CA GLU A 76 12.24 20.82 -0.85
C GLU A 76 11.65 19.48 -1.30
N CYS A 77 10.34 19.47 -1.50
CA CYS A 77 9.54 18.27 -1.71
C CYS A 77 8.97 18.21 -3.13
N SER A 78 8.72 16.99 -3.61
CA SER A 78 7.97 16.74 -4.84
C SER A 78 7.05 15.55 -4.69
N LEU A 79 5.78 15.65 -5.12
CA LEU A 79 4.82 14.54 -5.12
C LEU A 79 4.90 13.63 -6.36
N ALA A 80 5.60 14.04 -7.42
CA ALA A 80 5.74 13.24 -8.64
C ALA A 80 7.02 12.40 -8.62
N LYS A 81 8.17 13.05 -8.80
CA LYS A 81 9.51 12.44 -8.67
C LYS A 81 10.45 13.51 -8.11
N GLY A 82 10.86 13.33 -6.85
CA GLY A 82 11.74 14.25 -6.15
C GLY A 82 13.17 13.72 -5.98
N GLN A 83 14.03 14.58 -5.42
CA GLN A 83 15.33 14.17 -4.88
C GLN A 83 15.25 14.08 -3.37
N GLY A 84 16.29 13.52 -2.76
CA GLY A 84 16.39 13.36 -1.31
C GLY A 84 16.10 11.95 -0.81
N ASN A 85 16.22 11.80 0.51
CA ASN A 85 16.20 10.51 1.19
C ASN A 85 14.86 10.23 1.89
N TRP A 86 13.98 11.22 1.97
CA TRP A 86 12.70 11.14 2.66
C TRP A 86 11.61 10.75 1.67
N ASN A 87 11.07 9.53 1.79
CA ASN A 87 10.01 9.05 0.91
C ASN A 87 8.67 9.45 1.51
N ILE A 88 7.86 10.19 0.74
CA ILE A 88 6.56 10.68 1.19
C ILE A 88 5.56 9.52 1.15
N GLU A 89 4.78 9.33 2.21
CA GLU A 89 3.65 8.40 2.20
C GLU A 89 2.45 9.01 1.46
N ALA A 90 1.60 8.18 0.85
CA ALA A 90 0.35 8.68 0.28
C ALA A 90 -0.74 8.89 1.35
N LEU A 91 -0.62 8.18 2.48
CA LEU A 91 -1.67 8.01 3.48
C LEU A 91 -1.11 8.24 4.90
N GLY A 92 -2.00 8.47 5.86
CA GLY A 92 -1.65 8.54 7.28
C GLY A 92 -1.21 9.90 7.81
N HIS A 93 -1.28 10.94 7.00
CA HIS A 93 -0.92 12.31 7.38
C HIS A 93 -1.68 13.36 6.56
N GLU A 94 -1.60 14.63 6.97
CA GLU A 94 -2.30 15.75 6.31
C GLU A 94 -1.34 16.73 5.57
N THR A 95 -0.03 16.45 5.54
CA THR A 95 0.97 17.37 4.97
C THR A 95 1.02 17.35 3.45
N PHE A 96 0.90 16.16 2.85
CA PHE A 96 0.96 15.96 1.40
C PHE A 96 -0.31 15.28 0.92
N ASP A 97 -0.83 15.70 -0.23
CA ASP A 97 -2.12 15.24 -0.76
C ASP A 97 -1.92 14.78 -2.21
N PHE A 98 -2.07 13.48 -2.45
CA PHE A 98 -1.93 12.85 -3.78
C PHE A 98 -3.25 12.79 -4.55
N GLY A 99 -4.33 13.36 -3.98
CA GLY A 99 -5.67 13.35 -4.53
C GLY A 99 -6.30 11.98 -4.56
N ASP A 100 -6.01 11.14 -3.56
CA ASP A 100 -6.63 9.83 -3.39
C ASP A 100 -8.12 9.93 -3.05
N ASP A 101 -8.84 8.86 -3.36
CA ASP A 101 -10.27 8.74 -3.11
C ASP A 101 -10.57 7.88 -1.87
N MET A 102 -11.86 7.61 -1.64
CA MET A 102 -12.36 6.79 -0.53
C MET A 102 -11.84 5.34 -0.51
N ASN A 103 -11.16 4.87 -1.56
CA ASN A 103 -10.53 3.56 -1.63
C ASN A 103 -9.00 3.66 -1.42
N HIS A 104 -8.51 4.79 -0.91
CA HIS A 104 -7.09 5.05 -0.72
C HIS A 104 -6.31 4.89 -2.02
N ALA A 105 -6.89 5.36 -3.12
CA ALA A 105 -6.40 5.12 -4.47
C ALA A 105 -6.46 6.37 -5.32
N HIS A 106 -5.57 6.47 -6.30
CA HIS A 106 -5.56 7.57 -7.24
C HIS A 106 -5.09 7.13 -8.63
N VAL A 107 -5.09 8.07 -9.56
CA VAL A 107 -4.77 7.81 -10.97
C VAL A 107 -3.39 8.32 -11.31
N GLN A 108 -2.53 7.49 -11.90
CA GLN A 108 -1.21 7.94 -12.38
C GLN A 108 -1.30 8.57 -13.79
N PRO A 109 -0.25 9.25 -14.29
CA PRO A 109 -0.30 9.93 -15.59
C PRO A 109 -0.62 9.07 -16.81
N THR A 110 -0.48 7.74 -16.72
CA THR A 110 -0.85 6.80 -17.79
C THR A 110 -2.33 6.38 -17.75
N GLY A 111 -3.10 6.90 -16.79
CA GLY A 111 -4.50 6.56 -16.58
C GLY A 111 -4.73 5.30 -15.74
N GLU A 112 -3.68 4.65 -15.21
CA GLU A 112 -3.82 3.53 -14.27
C GLU A 112 -4.32 4.04 -12.92
N TYR A 113 -5.51 3.59 -12.52
CA TYR A 113 -5.98 3.67 -11.14
C TYR A 113 -5.24 2.60 -10.30
N HIS A 114 -4.83 2.92 -9.07
CA HIS A 114 -4.10 2.00 -8.21
C HIS A 114 -4.33 2.31 -6.73
N TYR A 115 -4.34 1.26 -5.90
CA TYR A 115 -4.52 1.37 -4.45
C TYR A 115 -3.19 1.61 -3.75
N HIS A 116 -3.16 2.57 -2.83
CA HIS A 116 -2.11 2.72 -1.83
C HIS A 116 -2.43 1.98 -0.53
N GLY A 117 -3.71 1.78 -0.23
CA GLY A 117 -4.19 1.16 1.00
C GLY A 117 -5.46 0.36 0.80
N MET A 118 -6.36 0.43 1.78
CA MET A 118 -7.56 -0.40 1.85
C MET A 118 -8.54 -0.09 0.71
N PRO A 119 -8.88 -1.06 -0.16
CA PRO A 119 -9.84 -0.85 -1.25
C PRO A 119 -11.28 -1.01 -0.72
N GLU A 120 -11.77 -0.03 0.03
CA GLU A 120 -13.02 -0.14 0.81
C GLU A 120 -14.22 -0.61 -0.02
N LEU A 121 -14.45 -0.01 -1.19
CA LEU A 121 -15.61 -0.37 -2.01
C LEU A 121 -15.41 -1.67 -2.79
N LEU A 122 -14.17 -2.15 -2.96
CA LEU A 122 -13.93 -3.52 -3.42
C LEU A 122 -14.32 -4.52 -2.32
N ILE A 123 -13.98 -4.24 -1.06
CA ILE A 123 -14.33 -5.10 0.08
C ILE A 123 -15.85 -5.16 0.23
N GLU A 124 -16.53 -4.01 0.12
CA GLU A 124 -18.00 -3.95 0.10
C GLU A 124 -18.58 -4.75 -1.07
N PHE A 125 -18.03 -4.59 -2.28
CA PHE A 125 -18.46 -5.33 -3.47
C PHE A 125 -18.32 -6.85 -3.30
N LEU A 126 -17.26 -7.31 -2.62
CA LEU A 126 -17.05 -8.73 -2.31
C LEU A 126 -18.00 -9.26 -1.23
N GLY A 127 -18.78 -8.39 -0.58
CA GLY A 127 -19.86 -8.75 0.34
C GLY A 127 -19.38 -9.28 1.69
N SER A 128 -18.15 -8.99 2.09
CA SER A 128 -17.59 -9.45 3.36
C SER A 128 -17.60 -8.33 4.39
N ASN A 129 -18.52 -8.43 5.36
CA ASN A 129 -18.68 -7.37 6.36
C ASN A 129 -17.90 -7.62 7.66
N ASN A 130 -17.40 -8.84 7.93
CA ASN A 130 -16.68 -9.17 9.18
C ASN A 130 -15.75 -10.41 9.10
N GLY A 131 -15.58 -11.03 7.92
CA GLY A 131 -14.76 -12.22 7.74
C GLY A 131 -13.35 -11.90 7.25
N MET A 132 -12.54 -12.94 7.05
CA MET A 132 -11.35 -12.83 6.22
C MET A 132 -11.77 -12.64 4.76
N THR A 133 -11.30 -11.58 4.11
CA THR A 133 -11.65 -11.24 2.73
C THR A 133 -10.41 -11.28 1.87
N ILE A 134 -10.31 -12.25 0.95
CA ILE A 134 -9.28 -12.23 -0.07
C ILE A 134 -9.59 -11.12 -1.08
N VAL A 135 -8.65 -10.19 -1.27
CA VAL A 135 -8.81 -9.04 -2.17
C VAL A 135 -7.88 -9.10 -3.38
N GLY A 136 -6.89 -9.99 -3.37
CA GLY A 136 -5.94 -10.10 -4.47
C GLY A 136 -4.86 -11.14 -4.28
N TRP A 137 -3.86 -11.06 -5.15
CA TRP A 137 -2.67 -11.91 -5.15
C TRP A 137 -1.43 -11.03 -5.26
N ALA A 138 -0.45 -11.30 -4.39
CA ALA A 138 0.86 -10.70 -4.46
C ALA A 138 1.65 -11.29 -5.64
N SER A 139 2.61 -10.53 -6.16
CA SER A 139 3.39 -10.94 -7.34
C SER A 139 4.30 -12.15 -7.11
N ASP A 140 4.52 -12.52 -5.86
CA ASP A 140 5.18 -13.78 -5.47
C ASP A 140 4.21 -14.97 -5.27
N GLY A 141 2.92 -14.76 -5.57
CA GLY A 141 1.86 -15.77 -5.56
C GLY A 141 1.14 -15.97 -4.23
N PHE A 142 1.55 -15.32 -3.15
CA PHE A 142 0.81 -15.40 -1.89
C PHE A 142 -0.50 -14.60 -1.94
N PRO A 143 -1.57 -15.05 -1.26
CA PRO A 143 -2.84 -14.34 -1.23
C PRO A 143 -2.74 -13.05 -0.41
N VAL A 144 -3.60 -12.09 -0.75
CA VAL A 144 -3.73 -10.80 -0.07
C VAL A 144 -5.11 -10.71 0.57
N TYR A 145 -5.14 -10.50 1.88
CA TYR A 145 -6.37 -10.32 2.65
C TYR A 145 -6.53 -8.86 3.09
N ALA A 146 -7.77 -8.39 3.21
CA ALA A 146 -8.07 -7.09 3.78
C ALA A 146 -8.42 -7.20 5.27
N ARG A 147 -7.74 -6.39 6.09
CA ARG A 147 -8.06 -6.02 7.49
C ARG A 147 -8.02 -7.14 8.53
N ASN A 148 -8.59 -8.29 8.22
CA ASN A 148 -8.99 -9.29 9.21
C ASN A 148 -8.24 -10.61 9.07
N GLY A 149 -8.15 -11.32 10.19
CA GLY A 149 -7.66 -12.68 10.27
C GLY A 149 -8.12 -13.37 11.55
N PHE A 150 -7.95 -14.69 11.61
CA PHE A 150 -8.17 -15.46 12.82
C PHE A 150 -7.30 -14.94 13.98
N SER A 151 -7.88 -14.81 15.17
CA SER A 151 -7.16 -14.33 16.36
C SER A 151 -6.05 -15.28 16.78
N ASN A 152 -6.27 -16.59 16.59
CA ASN A 152 -5.23 -17.61 16.62
C ASN A 152 -4.93 -18.06 15.17
N PRO A 153 -3.73 -17.77 14.62
CA PRO A 153 -3.43 -18.04 13.23
C PRO A 153 -3.41 -19.53 12.85
N THR A 154 -3.42 -20.45 13.83
CA THR A 154 -3.44 -21.90 13.57
C THR A 154 -4.80 -22.55 13.87
N ASP A 155 -5.82 -21.78 14.22
CA ASP A 155 -7.13 -22.29 14.63
C ASP A 155 -8.24 -21.61 13.81
N PRO A 156 -8.84 -22.34 12.83
CA PRO A 156 -9.87 -21.79 11.97
C PRO A 156 -11.22 -21.59 12.68
N ASP A 157 -11.37 -22.11 13.91
CA ASP A 157 -12.55 -21.90 14.74
C ASP A 157 -12.40 -20.70 15.68
N SER A 158 -11.21 -20.07 15.71
CA SER A 158 -10.98 -18.88 16.51
C SER A 158 -11.74 -17.67 15.96
N GLU A 159 -11.96 -16.67 16.81
CA GLU A 159 -12.64 -15.44 16.38
C GLU A 159 -11.87 -14.74 15.26
N VAL A 160 -12.59 -14.11 14.34
CA VAL A 160 -11.99 -13.19 13.37
C VAL A 160 -11.83 -11.82 14.03
N LYS A 161 -10.63 -11.26 13.94
CA LYS A 161 -10.31 -9.93 14.44
C LYS A 161 -9.58 -9.11 13.37
N GLU A 162 -9.57 -7.80 13.56
CA GLU A 162 -8.66 -6.92 12.84
C GLU A 162 -7.21 -7.25 13.23
N LEU A 163 -6.33 -7.40 12.23
CA LEU A 163 -4.92 -7.67 12.43
C LEU A 163 -4.13 -6.37 12.48
N LYS A 164 -3.22 -6.26 13.45
CA LYS A 164 -2.42 -5.06 13.66
C LYS A 164 -1.03 -5.17 13.03
N SER A 165 -0.61 -4.12 12.35
CA SER A 165 0.77 -3.93 11.90
C SER A 165 1.73 -3.92 13.09
N SER A 166 2.94 -4.44 12.89
CA SER A 166 4.03 -4.35 13.87
C SER A 166 4.92 -3.11 13.66
N TYR A 167 4.47 -2.15 12.85
CA TYR A 167 5.12 -0.84 12.74
C TYR A 167 4.50 0.15 13.71
N LYS A 168 5.33 1.06 14.20
CA LYS A 168 4.88 2.24 14.95
C LYS A 168 5.64 3.47 14.51
N LEU A 169 5.06 4.62 14.80
CA LEU A 169 5.74 5.90 14.63
C LEU A 169 6.90 6.02 15.63
N LYS A 170 8.05 6.49 15.16
CA LYS A 170 9.18 6.85 16.01
C LYS A 170 8.81 8.03 16.90
N THR A 171 9.34 8.04 18.12
CA THR A 171 9.12 9.14 19.07
C THR A 171 9.96 10.38 18.75
N GLU A 172 11.12 10.18 18.12
CA GLU A 172 12.04 11.23 17.73
C GLU A 172 12.33 11.12 16.22
N PRO A 173 12.48 12.25 15.51
CA PRO A 173 12.82 12.24 14.10
C PRO A 173 14.27 11.77 13.89
N ASP A 174 14.55 11.10 12.77
CA ASP A 174 15.93 10.81 12.40
C ASP A 174 16.69 12.11 12.05
N ALA A 175 18.02 12.05 12.07
CA ALA A 175 18.86 13.19 11.74
C ALA A 175 18.56 13.73 10.33
N ASN A 176 18.53 15.06 10.20
CA ASN A 176 18.24 15.80 8.98
C ASN A 176 16.82 15.62 8.41
N ARG A 177 15.89 15.04 9.18
CA ARG A 177 14.47 15.03 8.80
C ARG A 177 13.98 16.46 8.60
N PRO A 178 13.45 16.84 7.42
CA PRO A 178 12.86 18.15 7.25
C PRO A 178 11.58 18.23 8.08
N SER A 179 11.42 19.34 8.81
CA SER A 179 10.21 19.61 9.61
C SER A 179 9.29 20.64 8.94
N THR A 180 9.63 21.12 7.75
CA THR A 180 8.90 22.18 7.06
C THR A 180 8.99 21.97 5.56
N VAL A 181 7.87 22.07 4.85
CA VAL A 181 7.84 22.09 3.39
C VAL A 181 8.22 23.49 2.92
N THR A 182 9.47 23.67 2.52
CA THR A 182 10.01 24.97 2.08
C THR A 182 9.68 25.22 0.61
N ALA A 183 9.70 24.17 -0.20
CA ALA A 183 9.24 24.16 -1.58
C ALA A 183 8.45 22.86 -1.86
N LEU A 184 7.40 22.96 -2.67
CA LEU A 184 6.61 21.82 -3.11
C LEU A 184 6.43 21.86 -4.63
N ALA A 185 6.77 20.77 -5.29
CA ALA A 185 6.56 20.56 -6.72
C ALA A 185 5.70 19.31 -6.99
N GLY A 186 5.07 19.24 -8.18
CA GLY A 186 4.46 18.01 -8.69
C GLY A 186 2.95 18.07 -8.89
N GLY A 187 2.50 17.37 -9.94
CA GLY A 187 1.14 17.39 -10.52
C GLY A 187 1.13 18.07 -11.91
N PRO A 188 0.50 17.50 -12.96
CA PRO A 188 0.25 18.23 -14.21
C PRO A 188 -0.48 19.57 -13.94
N ASN A 189 0.10 20.68 -14.42
CA ASN A 189 -0.30 22.06 -14.13
C ASN A 189 -0.08 22.57 -12.68
N GLN A 190 0.60 21.80 -11.84
CA GLN A 190 1.04 22.26 -10.53
C GLN A 190 2.48 22.74 -10.63
N GLY A 191 2.66 24.06 -10.71
CA GLY A 191 3.98 24.69 -10.61
C GLY A 191 4.59 24.49 -9.22
N SER A 192 5.81 24.99 -9.02
CA SER A 192 6.41 25.00 -7.69
C SER A 192 5.76 26.05 -6.79
N THR A 193 5.45 25.68 -5.56
CA THR A 193 4.96 26.57 -4.51
C THR A 193 5.94 26.58 -3.34
N ASN A 194 5.88 27.62 -2.50
CA ASN A 194 6.70 27.73 -1.28
C ASN A 194 5.79 27.84 -0.06
N PRO A 195 5.13 26.74 0.35
CA PRO A 195 4.03 26.82 1.31
C PRO A 195 4.49 27.19 2.72
N ASN A 196 5.73 26.84 3.10
CA ASN A 196 6.29 27.07 4.44
C ASN A 196 5.39 26.52 5.56
N ILE A 197 4.91 25.29 5.37
CA ILE A 197 4.03 24.57 6.31
C ILE A 197 4.79 23.47 7.05
N PRO A 198 4.41 23.11 8.29
CA PRO A 198 5.07 22.05 9.04
C PRO A 198 4.89 20.66 8.41
N ILE A 199 5.87 19.78 8.63
CA ILE A 199 5.81 18.35 8.30
C ILE A 199 5.74 17.56 9.60
N GLU A 200 4.54 17.08 9.93
CA GLU A 200 4.31 16.24 11.12
C GLU A 200 4.93 14.85 10.94
N MET A 201 5.26 14.17 12.04
CA MET A 201 5.73 12.77 12.00
C MET A 201 4.65 11.87 11.38
N GLY A 202 5.08 10.92 10.55
CA GLY A 202 4.20 10.01 9.80
C GLY A 202 4.09 10.39 8.32
N ALA A 203 4.60 11.56 7.95
CA ALA A 203 4.66 12.01 6.55
C ALA A 203 5.63 11.19 5.69
N PHE A 204 6.63 10.55 6.30
CA PHE A 204 7.65 9.78 5.60
C PHE A 204 7.67 8.31 6.00
N THR A 205 8.01 7.41 5.07
CA THR A 205 8.27 5.99 5.37
C THR A 205 9.26 5.84 6.53
N GLN A 206 10.29 6.69 6.55
CA GLN A 206 11.36 6.70 7.55
C GLN A 206 10.90 7.12 8.95
N ASP A 207 9.70 7.70 9.09
CA ASP A 207 9.15 8.07 10.40
C ASP A 207 8.67 6.85 11.19
N TYR A 208 8.57 5.69 10.54
CA TYR A 208 8.12 4.45 11.15
C TYR A 208 9.29 3.51 11.44
N GLU A 209 9.13 2.69 12.47
CA GLU A 209 10.02 1.59 12.79
C GLU A 209 9.24 0.29 12.99
N TYR A 210 9.79 -0.81 12.48
CA TYR A 210 9.28 -2.15 12.74
C TYR A 210 9.72 -2.62 14.13
N VAL A 211 8.79 -3.19 14.89
CA VAL A 211 9.03 -3.79 16.20
C VAL A 211 8.44 -5.19 16.22
N ASP A 212 9.30 -6.21 16.20
CA ASP A 212 8.86 -7.60 16.23
C ASP A 212 7.90 -7.89 17.40
N GLY A 213 6.78 -8.53 17.10
CA GLY A 213 5.73 -8.86 18.06
C GLY A 213 4.92 -7.69 18.62
N LEU A 214 5.04 -6.48 18.07
CA LEU A 214 4.19 -5.35 18.48
C LEU A 214 2.72 -5.56 18.08
N GLY A 215 2.51 -6.02 16.85
CA GLY A 215 1.21 -6.36 16.29
C GLY A 215 1.10 -7.86 15.98
N ASP A 216 0.22 -8.18 15.04
CA ASP A 216 -0.03 -9.55 14.55
C ASP A 216 0.78 -9.89 13.29
N LEU A 217 1.34 -8.87 12.63
CA LEU A 217 1.95 -8.98 11.30
C LEU A 217 3.47 -8.80 11.36
N ASP A 218 4.19 -9.44 10.45
CA ASP A 218 5.63 -9.31 10.32
C ASP A 218 6.04 -8.04 9.55
N GLN A 219 7.34 -7.88 9.29
CA GLN A 219 7.89 -6.70 8.64
C GLN A 219 7.43 -6.51 7.18
N CYS A 220 6.90 -7.54 6.52
CA CYS A 220 6.26 -7.41 5.20
C CYS A 220 4.74 -7.26 5.32
N ASN A 221 4.22 -6.91 6.50
CA ASN A 221 2.79 -6.75 6.75
C ASN A 221 1.98 -8.02 6.43
N GLY A 222 2.55 -9.19 6.69
CA GLY A 222 1.89 -10.48 6.51
C GLY A 222 2.11 -11.41 7.69
N ARG A 223 1.55 -12.63 7.60
CA ARG A 223 1.80 -13.70 8.58
C ARG A 223 1.50 -15.06 7.96
N TYR A 224 1.99 -16.13 8.60
CA TYR A 224 1.56 -17.49 8.30
C TYR A 224 0.34 -17.86 9.14
N GLY A 225 -0.68 -18.46 8.52
CA GLY A 225 -1.82 -18.99 9.24
C GLY A 225 -2.86 -19.63 8.33
N VAL A 226 -3.87 -20.25 8.94
CA VAL A 226 -5.04 -20.79 8.25
C VAL A 226 -5.92 -19.66 7.73
N THR A 227 -6.60 -19.92 6.61
CA THR A 227 -7.60 -19.04 6.01
C THR A 227 -8.77 -19.89 5.48
N PRO A 228 -9.93 -19.30 5.12
CA PRO A 228 -11.03 -20.07 4.53
C PRO A 228 -10.63 -20.85 3.26
N GLU A 229 -9.76 -20.27 2.42
CA GLU A 229 -9.28 -20.88 1.19
C GLU A 229 -8.10 -21.84 1.40
N PHE A 230 -7.33 -21.64 2.47
CA PHE A 230 -6.11 -22.39 2.79
C PHE A 230 -6.17 -22.96 4.23
N PRO A 231 -6.95 -24.03 4.46
CA PRO A 231 -7.16 -24.59 5.80
C PRO A 231 -5.91 -25.28 6.39
N ASP A 232 -4.96 -25.69 5.54
CA ASP A 232 -3.66 -26.25 5.98
C ASP A 232 -2.63 -25.15 6.33
N GLY A 233 -3.01 -23.89 6.17
CA GLY A 233 -2.17 -22.73 6.40
C GLY A 233 -1.36 -22.30 5.17
N ILE A 234 -1.18 -20.99 5.06
CA ILE A 234 -0.35 -20.35 4.05
C ILE A 234 0.21 -19.05 4.63
N TYR A 235 1.32 -18.56 4.07
CA TYR A 235 1.71 -17.17 4.29
C TYR A 235 0.80 -16.25 3.47
N TYR A 236 0.38 -15.13 4.05
CA TYR A 236 -0.44 -14.15 3.36
C TYR A 236 -0.11 -12.73 3.79
N TYR A 237 -0.26 -11.80 2.85
CA TYR A 237 -0.14 -10.37 3.13
C TYR A 237 -1.48 -9.80 3.56
N VAL A 238 -1.43 -8.73 4.32
CA VAL A 238 -2.62 -8.05 4.82
C VAL A 238 -2.57 -6.57 4.44
N VAL A 239 -3.66 -6.08 3.86
CA VAL A 239 -3.92 -4.64 3.73
C VAL A 239 -4.49 -4.17 5.07
N THR A 240 -3.90 -3.13 5.67
CA THR A 240 -4.23 -2.63 7.01
C THR A 240 -4.62 -1.15 6.98
N ASP A 241 -5.34 -0.71 8.00
CA ASP A 241 -5.70 0.71 8.17
C ASP A 241 -4.51 1.55 8.68
N ASP A 242 -3.49 0.90 9.26
CA ASP A 242 -2.26 1.52 9.76
C ASP A 242 -1.07 1.26 8.82
N PHE A 243 -0.03 2.11 8.90
CA PHE A 243 1.24 1.93 8.19
C PHE A 243 1.80 0.51 8.38
N PRO A 244 2.28 -0.16 7.31
CA PRO A 244 2.58 0.37 5.98
C PRO A 244 1.39 0.43 5.01
N PHE A 245 0.15 0.25 5.49
CA PHE A 245 -1.11 0.14 4.75
C PHE A 245 -1.19 -1.09 3.85
N PHE A 246 -0.09 -1.45 3.21
CA PHE A 246 0.12 -2.72 2.54
C PHE A 246 1.63 -3.06 2.50
N THR A 247 1.97 -4.26 2.01
CA THR A 247 3.35 -4.75 2.05
C THR A 247 4.34 -3.83 1.31
N ARG A 248 5.57 -3.78 1.83
CA ARG A 248 6.75 -3.13 1.21
C ARG A 248 7.80 -4.14 0.70
N CYS A 249 7.59 -5.44 0.95
CA CYS A 249 8.51 -6.50 0.60
C CYS A 249 7.80 -7.81 0.25
N LEU A 250 8.45 -8.63 -0.57
CA LEU A 250 7.93 -9.96 -0.95
C LEU A 250 8.76 -11.07 -0.32
N LYS A 251 8.11 -12.11 0.20
CA LYS A 251 8.71 -13.29 0.83
C LYS A 251 8.99 -14.41 -0.15
N GLY A 252 8.25 -14.49 -1.25
CA GLY A 252 8.39 -15.53 -2.26
C GLY A 252 9.18 -15.08 -3.50
N ASP A 253 9.26 -15.99 -4.46
CA ASP A 253 9.84 -15.73 -5.78
C ASP A 253 8.76 -15.16 -6.72
N THR A 254 9.14 -14.19 -7.56
CA THR A 254 8.29 -13.56 -8.57
C THR A 254 8.44 -14.18 -9.97
N ASN A 255 9.21 -15.27 -10.09
CA ASN A 255 9.51 -15.96 -11.37
C ASN A 255 8.44 -16.97 -11.81
#